data_AF-A0A3D5YK50-F1
#
_entry.id   AF-A0A3D5YK50-F1
#
_cell.length_a   1.000
_cell.length_b   1.000
_cell.length_c   1.000
_cell.angle_alpha   90.00
_cell.angle_beta   90.00
_cell.angle_gamma   90.00
#
_symmetry.space_group_name_H-M   'P 1'
#
loop_
_entity.id
_entity.type
_entity.pdbx_description
1 polymer ?
#
loop_
_entity_poly.entity_id
_entity_poly.type
_entity_poly.pdbx_seq_one_letter_code
_entity_poly.pdbx_strand_id
1 'polypeptide(L)'
;TDQGSTKYQRLMKECYSLKYTEFPNDTLSLIYEDHLIRQYWPQLNKAQKGQSLKFGLYAFENGRGEVKWVIQKVIGSGALRKFGSYLTGQQWLSGFLDLMRREDLSDSDALDRITSSNLKKLIIPLEPALGAIFMEKGTITGIYLSNDYRHNEEWVRDHFITVSPSPTINAIGIKLAEEAPDQIISI
;
A
#
# COMPACT_ATOMS: atom_id res chain seq x y z
N THR A 1 -31.79 10.41 13.36
CA THR A 1 -30.67 11.37 13.35
C THR A 1 -29.99 11.45 14.71
N ASP A 2 -29.60 10.31 15.32
CA ASP A 2 -29.22 10.28 16.75
C ASP A 2 -27.98 9.40 17.04
N GLN A 3 -27.27 8.92 16.01
CA GLN A 3 -26.10 8.03 16.21
C GLN A 3 -24.79 8.79 16.47
N GLY A 4 -24.71 10.06 16.09
CA GLY A 4 -23.52 10.90 16.32
C GLY A 4 -23.36 11.30 17.79
N SER A 5 -24.48 11.54 18.48
CA SER A 5 -24.53 11.95 19.89
C SER A 5 -24.01 10.85 20.82
N THR A 6 -24.38 9.57 20.61
CA THR A 6 -23.95 8.45 21.47
C THR A 6 -22.46 8.15 21.37
N LYS A 7 -21.87 8.18 20.16
CA LYS A 7 -20.42 7.91 19.99
C LYS A 7 -19.57 8.99 20.65
N TYR A 8 -19.94 10.26 20.43
CA TYR A 8 -19.24 11.40 21.02
C TYR A 8 -19.34 11.40 22.55
N GLN A 9 -20.54 11.20 23.10
CA GLN A 9 -20.73 11.10 24.55
C GLN A 9 -19.93 9.96 25.16
N ARG A 10 -19.85 8.81 24.48
CA ARG A 10 -19.04 7.68 24.94
C ARG A 10 -17.55 8.00 24.91
N LEU A 11 -17.05 8.63 23.86
CA LEU A 11 -15.67 9.11 23.79
C LEU A 11 -15.36 10.07 24.94
N MET A 12 -16.23 11.04 25.22
CA MET A 12 -16.03 11.99 26.33
C MET A 12 -16.02 11.33 27.71
N LYS A 13 -16.72 10.19 27.89
CA LYS A 13 -16.72 9.43 29.14
C LYS A 13 -15.51 8.50 29.30
N GLU A 14 -15.05 7.91 28.19
CA GLU A 14 -14.01 6.86 28.19
C GLU A 14 -12.61 7.40 27.85
N CYS A 15 -12.47 8.67 27.43
CA CYS A 15 -11.19 9.28 27.11
C CYS A 15 -10.55 9.92 28.35
N TYR A 16 -9.52 9.26 28.90
CA TYR A 16 -8.77 9.74 30.07
C TYR A 16 -7.50 10.52 29.71
N SER A 17 -7.02 10.38 28.47
CA SER A 17 -5.78 11.02 28.01
C SER A 17 -5.80 11.22 26.51
N LEU A 18 -5.28 12.36 26.05
CA LEU A 18 -5.13 12.67 24.63
C LEU A 18 -3.64 12.69 24.27
N LYS A 19 -3.31 11.99 23.19
CA LYS A 19 -1.99 12.07 22.53
C LYS A 19 -2.22 12.53 21.10
N TYR A 20 -1.31 13.35 20.60
CA TYR A 20 -1.31 13.77 19.21
C TYR A 20 0.11 13.69 18.64
N THR A 21 0.19 13.65 17.32
CA THR A 21 1.44 13.66 16.58
C THR A 21 1.24 14.61 15.40
N GLU A 22 2.14 15.58 15.26
CA GLU A 22 2.08 16.53 14.16
C GLU A 22 2.67 15.91 12.90
N PHE A 23 2.00 16.13 11.77
CA PHE A 23 2.42 15.69 10.45
C PHE A 23 2.56 16.90 9.53
N PRO A 24 3.51 16.89 8.60
CA PRO A 24 3.76 18.03 7.72
C PRO A 24 2.67 18.24 6.67
N ASN A 25 1.85 17.22 6.40
CA ASN A 25 0.76 17.28 5.43
C ASN A 25 -0.33 16.24 5.74
N ASP A 26 -1.50 16.43 5.13
CA ASP A 26 -2.67 15.57 5.31
C ASP A 26 -2.47 14.16 4.76
N THR A 27 -1.71 14.00 3.68
CA THR A 27 -1.47 12.69 3.07
C THR A 27 -0.77 11.74 4.05
N LEU A 28 0.29 12.21 4.70
CA LEU A 28 1.02 11.42 5.67
C LEU A 28 0.21 11.19 6.96
N SER A 29 -0.56 12.19 7.40
CA SER A 29 -1.43 12.05 8.57
C SER A 29 -2.52 11.00 8.34
N LEU A 30 -3.14 10.97 7.15
CA LEU A 30 -4.12 9.96 6.76
C LEU A 30 -3.54 8.54 6.68
N ILE A 31 -2.33 8.40 6.13
CA ILE A 31 -1.63 7.11 6.07
C ILE A 31 -1.32 6.61 7.49
N TYR A 32 -0.81 7.49 8.35
CA TYR A 32 -0.48 7.14 9.72
C TYR A 32 -1.73 6.85 10.56
N GLU A 33 -2.82 7.60 10.36
CA GLU A 33 -4.11 7.35 11.00
C GLU A 33 -4.63 5.93 10.68
N ASP A 34 -4.67 5.56 9.40
CA ASP A 34 -5.11 4.23 8.98
C ASP A 34 -4.21 3.14 9.57
N HIS A 35 -2.89 3.37 9.65
CA HIS A 35 -1.96 2.47 10.32
C HIS A 35 -2.29 2.29 11.81
N LEU A 36 -2.46 3.37 12.58
CA LEU A 36 -2.76 3.31 14.01
C LEU A 36 -4.11 2.65 14.29
N ILE A 37 -5.13 2.94 13.48
CA ILE A 37 -6.46 2.34 13.63
C ILE A 37 -6.40 0.82 13.43
N ARG A 38 -5.56 0.35 12.51
CA ARG A 38 -5.34 -1.08 12.28
C ARG A 38 -4.46 -1.72 13.34
N GLN A 39 -3.49 -0.98 13.87
CA GLN A 39 -2.63 -1.47 14.94
C GLN A 39 -3.39 -1.64 16.26
N TYR A 40 -4.18 -0.64 16.66
CA TYR A 40 -4.83 -0.58 17.97
C TYR A 40 -6.30 -1.01 17.98
N TRP A 41 -6.92 -1.12 16.80
CA TRP A 41 -8.30 -1.55 16.64
C TRP A 41 -9.32 -0.81 17.55
N PRO A 42 -9.29 0.53 17.67
CA PRO A 42 -10.08 1.26 18.67
C PRO A 42 -11.59 1.10 18.45
N GLN A 43 -12.35 0.86 19.53
CA GLN A 43 -13.76 0.42 19.47
C GLN A 43 -14.67 1.34 18.64
N LEU A 44 -14.39 2.64 18.63
CA LEU A 44 -15.22 3.64 17.97
C LEU A 44 -14.95 3.77 16.45
N ASN A 45 -13.78 3.35 15.94
CA ASN A 45 -13.39 3.44 14.53
C ASN A 45 -13.81 2.20 13.71
N LYS A 46 -15.11 1.91 13.63
CA LYS A 46 -15.61 0.70 12.94
C LYS A 46 -15.42 0.70 11.42
N ALA A 47 -15.44 1.85 10.75
CA ALA A 47 -15.48 1.94 9.29
C ALA A 47 -14.15 1.53 8.61
N GLN A 48 -13.01 1.91 9.18
CA GLN A 48 -11.68 1.62 8.59
C GLN A 48 -11.18 0.18 8.88
N LYS A 49 -11.84 -0.56 9.77
CA LYS A 49 -11.44 -1.92 10.19
C LYS A 49 -11.72 -3.03 9.18
N GLY A 50 -12.69 -2.84 8.27
CA GLY A 50 -13.19 -3.91 7.39
C GLY A 50 -12.37 -4.17 6.14
N GLN A 51 -11.55 -3.22 5.71
CA GLN A 51 -10.83 -3.27 4.44
C GLN A 51 -9.43 -3.87 4.64
N SER A 52 -9.26 -5.19 4.50
CA SER A 52 -7.94 -5.83 4.56
C SER A 52 -7.54 -6.39 3.19
N LEU A 53 -6.23 -6.48 2.92
CA LEU A 53 -5.69 -7.09 1.70
C LEU A 53 -5.78 -8.63 1.79
N LYS A 54 -6.97 -9.19 1.53
CA LYS A 54 -7.26 -10.62 1.72
C LYS A 54 -6.79 -11.51 0.58
N PHE A 55 -6.54 -10.94 -0.60
CA PHE A 55 -6.19 -11.71 -1.80
C PHE A 55 -4.81 -11.34 -2.32
N GLY A 56 -4.11 -12.29 -2.93
CA GLY A 56 -2.78 -12.12 -3.50
C GLY A 56 -2.68 -12.76 -4.87
N LEU A 57 -1.88 -12.15 -5.75
CA LEU A 57 -1.43 -12.71 -7.02
C LEU A 57 -0.21 -13.59 -6.80
N TYR A 58 -0.25 -14.78 -7.38
CA TYR A 58 0.86 -15.72 -7.44
C TYR A 58 1.04 -16.18 -8.87
N ALA A 59 2.28 -16.50 -9.22
CA ALA A 59 2.62 -17.15 -10.46
C ALA A 59 3.47 -18.38 -10.15
N PHE A 60 3.27 -19.46 -10.88
CA PHE A 60 4.08 -20.66 -10.78
C PHE A 60 4.19 -21.35 -12.14
N GLU A 61 5.28 -22.05 -12.34
CA GLU A 61 5.50 -22.89 -13.52
C GLU A 61 4.81 -24.25 -13.30
N ASN A 62 4.03 -24.70 -14.28
CA ASN A 62 3.45 -26.03 -14.24
C ASN A 62 4.47 -27.09 -14.72
N GLY A 63 4.15 -28.38 -14.56
CA GLY A 63 5.03 -29.46 -15.01
C GLY A 63 5.26 -29.55 -16.53
N ARG A 64 4.68 -28.64 -17.33
CA ARG A 64 4.90 -28.52 -18.78
C ARG A 64 5.74 -27.29 -19.16
N GLY A 65 6.21 -26.52 -18.18
CA GLY A 65 6.99 -25.32 -18.41
C GLY A 65 6.17 -24.05 -18.69
N GLU A 66 4.87 -24.08 -18.47
CA GLU A 66 4.00 -22.92 -18.67
C GLU A 66 3.79 -22.17 -17.35
N VAL A 67 3.88 -20.84 -17.39
CA VAL A 67 3.53 -20.00 -16.25
C VAL A 67 2.01 -19.94 -16.09
N LYS A 68 1.53 -20.14 -14.86
CA LYS A 68 0.12 -19.99 -14.49
C LYS A 68 -0.03 -18.90 -13.43
N TRP A 69 -0.98 -18.00 -13.67
CA TRP A 69 -1.33 -16.89 -12.79
C TRP A 69 -2.57 -17.21 -11.97
N VAL A 70 -2.51 -17.00 -10.65
CA VAL A 70 -3.63 -17.29 -9.75
C VAL A 70 -3.82 -16.15 -8.75
N ILE A 71 -5.08 -15.73 -8.60
CA ILE A 71 -5.52 -14.90 -7.48
C ILE A 71 -6.11 -15.82 -6.42
N GLN A 72 -5.57 -15.80 -5.21
CA GLN A 72 -6.09 -16.58 -4.08
C GLN A 72 -5.99 -15.79 -2.78
N LYS A 73 -6.50 -16.34 -1.67
CA LYS A 73 -6.30 -15.71 -0.36
C LYS A 73 -4.81 -15.55 -0.07
N VAL A 74 -4.42 -14.47 0.60
CA VAL A 74 -3.00 -14.24 0.94
C VAL A 74 -2.51 -15.35 1.87
N ILE A 75 -1.38 -15.96 1.51
CA ILE A 75 -0.67 -16.98 2.28
C ILE A 75 0.75 -16.44 2.45
N GLY A 76 1.11 -16.08 3.69
CA GLY A 76 2.43 -15.54 4.00
C GLY A 76 2.78 -14.26 3.22
N SER A 77 4.05 -14.13 2.86
CA SER A 77 4.64 -12.96 2.19
C SER A 77 4.91 -13.15 0.69
N GLY A 78 4.64 -14.35 0.15
CA GLY A 78 5.01 -14.72 -1.23
C GLY A 78 4.11 -14.16 -2.34
N ALA A 79 3.10 -13.35 -2.01
CA ALA A 79 2.24 -12.74 -3.01
C ALA A 79 3.02 -11.70 -3.82
N LEU A 80 2.98 -11.81 -5.15
CA LEU A 80 3.54 -10.82 -6.08
C LEU A 80 2.84 -9.47 -5.93
N ARG A 81 1.53 -9.49 -5.68
CA ARG A 81 0.73 -8.28 -5.40
C ARG A 81 -0.45 -8.64 -4.52
N LYS A 82 -0.89 -7.73 -3.65
CA LYS A 82 -2.03 -7.95 -2.75
C LYS A 82 -3.22 -7.05 -3.09
N PHE A 83 -4.42 -7.55 -2.88
CA PHE A 83 -5.69 -6.91 -3.23
C PHE A 83 -6.70 -7.01 -2.09
N GLY A 84 -7.57 -6.00 -1.98
CA GLY A 84 -8.68 -5.98 -1.02
C GLY A 84 -9.77 -7.01 -1.34
N SER A 85 -9.98 -7.32 -2.62
CA SER A 85 -11.00 -8.27 -3.09
C SER A 85 -10.47 -9.17 -4.20
N TYR A 86 -11.15 -10.32 -4.38
CA TYR A 86 -10.86 -11.23 -5.48
C TYR A 86 -11.13 -10.58 -6.85
N LEU A 87 -12.25 -9.87 -6.97
CA LEU A 87 -12.66 -9.20 -8.21
C LEU A 87 -11.64 -8.17 -8.66
N THR A 88 -11.17 -7.31 -7.75
CA THR A 88 -10.11 -6.33 -8.05
C THR A 88 -8.81 -7.00 -8.50
N GLY A 89 -8.47 -8.17 -7.92
CA GLY A 89 -7.31 -8.93 -8.35
C GLY A 89 -7.47 -9.52 -9.75
N GLN A 90 -8.64 -10.06 -10.07
CA GLN A 90 -8.95 -10.61 -11.40
C GLN A 90 -8.98 -9.53 -12.48
N GLN A 91 -9.59 -8.38 -12.21
CA GLN A 91 -9.59 -7.24 -13.12
C GLN A 91 -8.17 -6.74 -13.40
N TRP A 92 -7.35 -6.62 -12.36
CA TRP A 92 -5.95 -6.23 -12.51
C TRP A 92 -5.16 -7.26 -13.33
N LEU A 93 -5.32 -8.56 -13.03
CA LEU A 93 -4.63 -9.63 -13.76
C LEU A 93 -5.02 -9.66 -15.24
N SER A 94 -6.32 -9.52 -15.54
CA SER A 94 -6.80 -9.45 -16.92
C SER A 94 -6.17 -8.28 -17.66
N GLY A 95 -6.21 -7.08 -17.09
CA GLY A 95 -5.60 -5.90 -17.70
C GLY A 95 -4.08 -6.02 -17.89
N PHE A 96 -3.40 -6.64 -16.92
CA PHE A 96 -1.96 -6.91 -17.02
C PHE A 96 -1.64 -7.88 -18.15
N LEU A 97 -2.33 -9.02 -18.25
CA LEU A 97 -2.12 -9.98 -19.32
C LEU A 97 -2.53 -9.42 -20.69
N ASP A 98 -3.58 -8.60 -20.75
CA ASP A 98 -3.96 -7.88 -21.98
C ASP A 98 -2.85 -6.94 -22.46
N LEU A 99 -2.22 -6.22 -21.54
CA LEU A 99 -1.08 -5.35 -21.85
C LEU A 99 0.11 -6.17 -22.36
N MET A 100 0.47 -7.26 -21.69
CA MET A 100 1.60 -8.11 -22.11
C MET A 100 1.37 -8.73 -23.49
N ARG A 101 0.15 -9.18 -23.78
CA ARG A 101 -0.23 -9.68 -25.10
C ARG A 101 -0.15 -8.62 -26.19
N ARG A 102 -0.49 -7.36 -25.88
CA ARG A 102 -0.34 -6.23 -26.84
C ARG A 102 1.12 -5.91 -27.13
N GLU A 103 2.00 -6.17 -26.18
CA GLU A 103 3.45 -5.98 -26.32
C GLU A 103 4.17 -7.25 -26.83
N ASP A 104 3.42 -8.29 -27.23
CA ASP A 104 3.92 -9.58 -27.72
C ASP A 104 4.90 -10.29 -26.76
N LEU A 105 4.67 -10.11 -25.45
CA LEU A 105 5.47 -10.72 -24.39
C LEU A 105 4.89 -12.07 -23.96
N SER A 106 5.76 -13.04 -23.70
CA SER A 106 5.35 -14.34 -23.17
C SER A 106 4.94 -14.25 -21.69
N ASP A 107 4.25 -15.27 -21.17
CA ASP A 107 3.91 -15.32 -19.74
C ASP A 107 5.15 -15.39 -18.83
N SER A 108 6.28 -15.90 -19.34
CA SER A 108 7.57 -15.86 -18.63
C SER A 108 8.12 -14.44 -18.57
N ASP A 109 8.12 -13.72 -19.69
CA ASP A 109 8.56 -12.32 -19.72
C ASP A 109 7.67 -11.43 -18.84
N ALA A 110 6.37 -11.72 -18.80
CA ALA A 110 5.42 -11.06 -17.92
C ALA A 110 5.75 -11.31 -16.43
N LEU A 111 6.15 -12.55 -16.08
CA LEU A 111 6.59 -12.90 -14.74
C LEU A 111 7.90 -12.19 -14.36
N ASP A 112 8.86 -12.16 -15.27
CA ASP A 112 10.13 -11.46 -15.05
C ASP A 112 9.91 -9.95 -14.91
N ARG A 113 8.99 -9.38 -15.69
CA ARG A 113 8.65 -7.95 -15.62
C ARG A 113 7.99 -7.59 -14.29
N ILE A 114 7.00 -8.36 -13.83
CA ILE A 114 6.36 -8.06 -12.54
C ILE A 114 7.32 -8.32 -11.38
N THR A 115 8.18 -9.34 -11.47
CA THR A 115 9.17 -9.65 -10.44
C THR A 115 10.22 -8.56 -10.37
N SER A 116 10.75 -8.12 -11.51
CA SER A 116 11.68 -7.00 -11.61
C SER A 116 11.05 -5.69 -11.12
N SER A 117 9.78 -5.44 -11.48
CA SER A 117 9.03 -4.29 -10.98
C SER A 117 8.82 -4.34 -9.47
N ASN A 118 8.64 -5.53 -8.89
CA ASN A 118 8.46 -5.71 -7.46
C ASN A 118 9.76 -5.58 -6.65
N LEU A 119 10.90 -5.79 -7.30
CA LEU A 119 12.22 -5.53 -6.71
C LEU A 119 12.51 -4.03 -6.60
N LYS A 120 11.91 -3.20 -7.47
CA LYS A 120 12.08 -1.75 -7.40
C LYS A 120 11.43 -1.21 -6.13
N LYS A 121 12.22 -0.50 -5.34
CA LYS A 121 11.75 0.29 -4.20
C LYS A 121 11.58 1.71 -4.68
N LEU A 122 10.44 2.30 -4.39
CA LEU A 122 10.10 3.63 -4.89
C LEU A 122 9.97 4.59 -3.72
N ILE A 123 10.55 5.77 -3.88
CA ILE A 123 10.26 6.92 -3.04
C ILE A 123 9.46 7.92 -3.87
N ILE A 124 8.34 8.35 -3.31
CA ILE A 124 7.49 9.39 -3.88
C ILE A 124 7.55 10.61 -2.96
N PRO A 125 8.33 11.65 -3.33
CA PRO A 125 8.30 12.95 -2.66
C PRO A 125 6.89 13.56 -2.70
N LEU A 126 6.49 14.27 -1.64
CA LEU A 126 5.20 14.95 -1.58
C LEU A 126 5.32 16.44 -1.89
N GLU A 127 6.05 16.81 -2.94
CA GLU A 127 6.30 18.22 -3.27
C GLU A 127 4.99 18.97 -3.65
N PRO A 128 4.81 20.24 -3.24
CA PRO A 128 5.74 21.10 -2.51
C PRO A 128 5.73 20.91 -0.98
N ALA A 129 4.93 19.97 -0.45
CA ALA A 129 4.91 19.67 0.98
C ALA A 129 6.17 18.90 1.42
N LEU A 130 6.44 18.91 2.73
CA LEU A 130 7.53 18.15 3.31
C LEU A 130 7.16 16.67 3.42
N GLY A 131 8.15 15.81 3.22
CA GLY A 131 8.05 14.38 3.41
C GLY A 131 7.97 13.59 2.11
N ALA A 132 7.92 12.27 2.27
CA ALA A 132 7.85 11.33 1.17
C ALA A 132 7.21 10.01 1.61
N ILE A 133 6.84 9.21 0.63
CA ILE A 133 6.27 7.88 0.83
C ILE A 133 7.24 6.85 0.28
N PHE A 134 7.46 5.78 1.04
CA PHE A 134 8.23 4.62 0.63
C PHE A 134 7.30 3.48 0.20
N MET A 135 7.50 2.98 -1.02
CA MET A 135 6.70 1.92 -1.61
C MET A 135 7.56 0.71 -2.00
N GLU A 136 7.03 -0.46 -1.67
CA GLU A 136 7.57 -1.75 -2.09
C GLU A 136 6.44 -2.65 -2.60
N LYS A 137 6.71 -3.38 -3.68
CA LYS A 137 5.73 -4.33 -4.28
C LYS A 137 4.36 -3.69 -4.55
N GLY A 138 4.36 -2.42 -4.94
CA GLY A 138 3.14 -1.63 -5.21
C GLY A 138 2.31 -1.29 -3.97
N THR A 139 2.90 -1.32 -2.77
CA THR A 139 2.24 -0.98 -1.51
C THR A 139 3.09 -0.01 -0.71
N ILE A 140 2.46 0.91 0.03
CA ILE A 140 3.21 1.80 0.93
C ILE A 140 3.62 1.00 2.17
N THR A 141 4.90 1.08 2.51
CA THR A 141 5.51 0.41 3.67
C THR A 141 6.15 1.40 4.63
N GLY A 142 6.41 2.64 4.21
CA GLY A 142 6.99 3.68 5.06
C GLY A 142 6.56 5.09 4.69
N ILE A 143 6.64 5.99 5.66
CA ILE A 143 6.45 7.43 5.47
C ILE A 143 7.60 8.24 6.09
N TYR A 144 7.97 9.33 5.43
CA TYR A 144 8.98 10.30 5.88
C TYR A 144 8.32 11.62 6.19
N LEU A 145 8.65 12.20 7.34
CA LEU A 145 8.18 13.54 7.73
C LEU A 145 9.06 14.67 7.19
N SER A 146 10.26 14.32 6.72
CA SER A 146 11.32 15.22 6.26
C SER A 146 11.77 14.85 4.84
N ASN A 147 12.58 15.73 4.23
CA ASN A 147 13.07 15.58 2.86
C ASN A 147 14.46 14.90 2.78
N ASP A 148 14.84 14.15 3.80
CA ASP A 148 16.16 13.53 3.97
C ASP A 148 16.27 12.10 3.39
N TYR A 149 15.28 11.66 2.62
CA TYR A 149 15.14 10.29 2.10
C TYR A 149 16.13 9.84 0.99
N ARG A 150 17.12 10.65 0.59
CA ARG A 150 17.99 10.40 -0.60
C ARG A 150 19.34 9.74 -0.32
N HIS A 151 19.58 9.19 0.87
CA HIS A 151 20.92 8.72 1.28
C HIS A 151 21.29 7.35 0.68
N ASN A 152 20.68 6.27 1.17
CA ASN A 152 20.80 4.90 0.65
C ASN A 152 19.67 4.04 1.22
N GLU A 153 19.53 2.78 0.78
CA GLU A 153 18.41 1.91 1.22
C GLU A 153 18.39 1.65 2.74
N GLU A 154 19.57 1.42 3.34
CA GLU A 154 19.69 1.11 4.77
C GLU A 154 19.26 2.32 5.61
N TRP A 155 19.76 3.51 5.25
CA TRP A 155 19.37 4.78 5.86
C TRP A 155 17.87 5.04 5.69
N VAL A 156 17.33 4.80 4.50
CA VAL A 156 15.91 4.92 4.17
C VAL A 156 15.08 4.10 5.16
N ARG A 157 15.44 2.83 5.37
CA ARG A 157 14.73 1.94 6.29
C ARG A 157 14.79 2.37 7.76
N ASP A 158 15.91 2.91 8.19
CA ASP A 158 16.09 3.28 9.59
C ASP A 158 15.40 4.60 9.97
N HIS A 159 15.01 5.42 8.98
CA HIS A 159 14.49 6.77 9.22
C HIS A 159 13.03 6.97 8.78
N PHE A 160 12.38 5.97 8.19
CA PHE A 160 10.93 6.03 7.92
C PHE A 160 10.10 5.48 9.08
N ILE A 161 8.91 6.06 9.25
CA ILE A 161 7.88 5.47 10.10
C ILE A 161 7.25 4.30 9.34
N THR A 162 7.42 3.09 9.86
CA THR A 162 6.87 1.88 9.22
C THR A 162 5.35 1.91 9.28
N VAL A 163 4.69 1.66 8.15
CA VAL A 163 3.23 1.59 8.06
C VAL A 163 2.77 0.28 7.44
N SER A 164 1.63 -0.20 7.92
CA SER A 164 1.05 -1.45 7.45
C SER A 164 0.26 -1.21 6.16
N PRO A 165 0.52 -1.97 5.08
CA PRO A 165 -0.18 -1.76 3.83
C PRO A 165 -1.67 -2.07 3.98
N SER A 166 -2.51 -1.23 3.38
CA SER A 166 -3.96 -1.37 3.39
C SER A 166 -4.56 -1.00 2.04
N PRO A 167 -5.82 -1.39 1.75
CA PRO A 167 -6.48 -0.96 0.52
C PRO A 167 -6.52 0.56 0.36
N THR A 168 -6.78 1.29 1.45
CA THR A 168 -6.82 2.76 1.47
C THR A 168 -5.45 3.36 1.22
N ILE A 169 -4.44 2.91 1.98
CA ILE A 169 -3.05 3.37 1.86
C ILE A 169 -2.52 3.07 0.45
N ASN A 170 -2.79 1.87 -0.10
CA ASN A 170 -2.33 1.51 -1.44
C ASN A 170 -3.00 2.36 -2.53
N ALA A 171 -4.28 2.71 -2.36
CA ALA A 171 -4.98 3.59 -3.30
C ALA A 171 -4.34 5.00 -3.31
N ILE A 172 -3.94 5.51 -2.14
CA ILE A 172 -3.18 6.77 -2.03
C ILE A 172 -1.86 6.65 -2.79
N GLY A 173 -1.09 5.57 -2.57
CA GLY A 173 0.20 5.37 -3.24
C GLY A 173 0.08 5.27 -4.77
N ILE A 174 -0.91 4.54 -5.27
CA ILE A 174 -1.18 4.44 -6.71
C ILE A 174 -1.50 5.81 -7.31
N LYS A 175 -2.42 6.55 -6.67
CA LYS A 175 -2.82 7.88 -7.14
C LYS A 175 -1.64 8.84 -7.19
N LEU A 176 -0.79 8.85 -6.15
CA LEU A 176 0.38 9.73 -6.11
C LEU A 176 1.43 9.36 -7.18
N ALA A 177 1.61 8.06 -7.44
CA ALA A 177 2.50 7.61 -8.51
C ALA A 177 1.99 8.01 -9.91
N GLU A 178 0.67 8.09 -10.10
CA GLU A 178 0.05 8.55 -11.34
C GLU A 178 0.11 10.09 -11.50
N GLU A 179 -0.02 10.83 -10.41
CA GLU A 179 -0.04 12.31 -10.43
C GLU A 179 1.35 12.92 -10.67
N ALA A 180 2.41 12.28 -10.18
CA ALA A 180 3.78 12.82 -10.27
C ALA A 180 4.82 11.75 -10.64
N PRO A 181 4.72 11.12 -11.83
CA PRO A 181 5.64 10.07 -12.24
C PRO A 181 7.10 10.54 -12.32
N ASP A 182 7.32 11.81 -12.68
CA ASP A 182 8.66 12.40 -12.83
C ASP A 182 9.38 12.65 -11.50
N GLN A 183 8.65 12.62 -10.38
CA GLN A 183 9.21 12.82 -9.04
C GLN A 183 9.61 11.50 -8.38
N ILE A 184 9.24 10.35 -8.97
CA ILE A 184 9.49 9.04 -8.39
C ILE A 184 10.99 8.70 -8.45
N ILE A 185 11.56 8.41 -7.29
CA ILE A 185 12.94 7.98 -7.14
C ILE A 185 12.94 6.46 -6.96
N SER A 186 13.58 5.74 -7.89
CA SER A 186 13.84 4.31 -7.73
C SER A 186 15.13 4.10 -6.95
N ILE A 187 15.08 3.27 -5.92
CA ILE A 187 16.23 2.84 -5.09
C ILE A 187 16.41 1.33 -5.21
#